data_AF-U4QPD4-F1
#
_entry.id   AF-U4QPD4-F1
#
_cell.length_a   1.000
_cell.length_b   1.000
_cell.length_c   1.000
_cell.angle_alpha   90.00
_cell.angle_beta   90.00
_cell.angle_gamma   90.00
#
_symmetry.space_group_name_H-M   'P 1'
#
loop_
_entity.id
_entity.type
_entity.pdbx_description
1 polymer ?
#
loop_
_entity_poly.entity_id
_entity_poly.type
_entity_poly.pdbx_seq_one_letter_code
_entity_poly.pdbx_strand_id
1 'polypeptide(L)'
;MIDYHVSVTKKSLEVYKVVEVGDFIISLRSFQGGIEYSNHHGICSPAYVILRLKSQNVAHYFKYLFKTDRFISQLNKNIEGLRDGKMISYKQFSELRLPVSSFAEQQKIADCLSSLDDLITSQAQKVELLKRHKKGLIQRLFPVLDESQG
;
A
#
# COMPACT_ATOMS: atom_id res chain seq x y z
N MET A 1 30.65 -0.42 -5.82
CA MET A 1 29.32 -0.01 -6.31
C MET A 1 28.73 -1.25 -6.99
N ILE A 2 27.65 -1.83 -6.46
CA ILE A 2 27.10 -3.08 -7.00
C ILE A 2 26.21 -2.75 -8.19
N ASP A 3 26.48 -3.37 -9.33
CA ASP A 3 25.62 -3.29 -10.52
C ASP A 3 24.61 -4.45 -10.46
N TYR A 4 23.36 -4.13 -10.12
CA TYR A 4 22.29 -5.11 -9.88
C TYR A 4 21.32 -5.12 -11.06
N HIS A 5 21.37 -6.17 -11.86
CA HIS A 5 20.48 -6.38 -12.99
C HIS A 5 19.57 -7.59 -12.74
N VAL A 6 18.26 -7.37 -12.73
CA VAL A 6 17.25 -8.43 -12.66
C VAL A 6 16.74 -8.70 -14.06
N SER A 7 16.98 -9.92 -14.56
CA SER A 7 16.39 -10.39 -15.81
C SER A 7 15.18 -11.28 -15.53
N VAL A 8 14.14 -11.14 -16.34
CA VAL A 8 12.91 -11.94 -16.30
C VAL A 8 12.64 -12.53 -17.67
N THR A 9 12.18 -13.78 -17.70
CA THR A 9 11.80 -14.47 -18.94
C THR A 9 10.29 -14.42 -19.15
N LYS A 10 9.82 -14.52 -20.40
CA LYS A 10 8.37 -14.61 -20.68
C LYS A 10 7.70 -15.78 -19.93
N LYS A 11 8.37 -16.94 -19.91
CA LYS A 11 7.91 -18.14 -19.20
C LYS A 11 7.75 -17.91 -17.69
N SER A 12 8.64 -17.12 -17.07
CA SER A 12 8.51 -16.75 -15.66
C SER A 12 7.37 -15.78 -15.36
N LEU A 13 6.85 -15.05 -16.36
CA LEU A 13 5.72 -14.14 -16.19
C LEU A 13 4.36 -14.87 -16.26
N GLU A 14 4.30 -16.03 -16.91
CA GLU A 14 3.05 -16.81 -17.05
C GLU A 14 2.47 -17.27 -15.72
N VAL A 15 3.31 -17.45 -14.69
CA VAL A 15 2.87 -17.84 -13.35
C VAL A 15 2.39 -16.66 -12.51
N TYR A 16 2.69 -15.42 -12.92
CA TYR A 16 2.28 -14.24 -12.18
C TYR A 16 0.78 -14.00 -12.34
N LYS A 17 0.18 -13.46 -11.28
CA LYS A 17 -1.25 -13.16 -11.24
C LYS A 17 -1.47 -11.71 -11.66
N VAL A 18 -2.48 -11.47 -12.50
CA VAL A 18 -2.89 -10.11 -12.88
C VAL A 18 -3.63 -9.45 -11.70
N VAL A 19 -3.20 -8.24 -11.37
CA VAL A 19 -3.80 -7.37 -10.35
C VAL A 19 -4.51 -6.22 -11.07
N GLU A 20 -5.74 -5.95 -10.65
CA GLU A 20 -6.50 -4.78 -11.10
C GLU A 20 -6.53 -3.67 -10.04
N VAL A 21 -6.87 -2.45 -10.47
CA VAL A 21 -7.18 -1.37 -9.52
C VAL A 21 -8.39 -1.78 -8.69
N GLY A 22 -8.29 -1.68 -7.37
CA GLY A 22 -9.35 -2.11 -6.45
C GLY A 22 -9.16 -3.52 -5.88
N ASP A 23 -8.21 -4.30 -6.41
CA ASP A 23 -7.87 -5.60 -5.84
C ASP A 23 -7.16 -5.44 -4.48
N PHE A 24 -7.35 -6.44 -3.62
CA PHE A 24 -6.68 -6.55 -2.34
C PHE A 24 -5.64 -7.66 -2.36
N ILE A 25 -4.50 -7.46 -1.70
CA ILE A 25 -3.36 -8.37 -1.77
C ILE A 25 -2.95 -8.79 -0.36
N ILE A 26 -3.09 -10.09 -0.07
CA ILE A 26 -2.46 -10.71 1.10
C ILE A 26 -1.02 -11.07 0.72
N SER A 27 -0.08 -10.39 1.36
CA SER A 27 1.35 -10.61 1.18
C SER A 27 1.96 -11.41 2.33
N LEU A 28 3.25 -11.75 2.21
CA LEU A 28 4.02 -12.37 3.29
C LEU A 28 4.17 -11.49 4.53
N ARG A 29 3.84 -10.19 4.44
CA ARG A 29 3.96 -9.21 5.54
C ARG A 29 2.61 -8.69 6.02
N SER A 30 1.51 -9.27 5.54
CA SER A 30 0.16 -8.84 5.95
C SER A 30 -0.12 -9.02 7.43
N PHE A 31 0.64 -9.88 8.12
CA PHE A 31 0.58 -10.03 9.58
C PHE A 31 1.09 -8.78 10.34
N GLN A 32 1.82 -7.87 9.69
CA GLN A 32 2.33 -6.64 10.31
C GLN A 32 1.60 -5.39 9.83
N GLY A 33 1.30 -5.33 8.53
CA GLY A 33 0.75 -4.13 7.88
C GLY A 33 -0.69 -4.28 7.38
N GLY A 34 -1.33 -5.42 7.62
CA GLY A 34 -2.66 -5.71 7.08
C GLY A 34 -2.66 -6.07 5.60
N ILE A 35 -3.81 -5.94 4.95
CA ILE A 35 -3.98 -6.29 3.53
C ILE A 35 -3.76 -5.04 2.67
N GLU A 36 -3.05 -5.18 1.56
CA GLU A 36 -2.77 -4.06 0.66
C GLU A 36 -3.90 -3.83 -0.33
N TYR A 37 -4.19 -2.56 -0.60
CA TYR A 37 -5.11 -2.14 -1.66
C TYR A 37 -4.31 -1.75 -2.91
N SER A 38 -4.71 -2.25 -4.07
CA SER A 38 -4.04 -1.91 -5.32
C SER A 38 -4.59 -0.64 -5.96
N ASN A 39 -3.71 0.36 -6.15
CA ASN A 39 -3.97 1.55 -6.96
C ASN A 39 -3.56 1.39 -8.43
N HIS A 40 -3.06 0.20 -8.82
CA HIS A 40 -2.44 -0.01 -10.12
C HIS A 40 -2.88 -1.32 -10.77
N HIS A 41 -2.98 -1.29 -12.10
CA HIS A 41 -3.01 -2.50 -12.90
C HIS A 41 -1.59 -3.05 -13.06
N GLY A 42 -1.40 -4.35 -12.90
CA GLY A 42 -0.07 -4.96 -13.02
C GLY A 42 -0.06 -6.44 -12.72
N ILE A 43 1.10 -6.92 -12.28
CA ILE A 43 1.32 -8.33 -11.95
C ILE A 43 1.81 -8.51 -10.53
N CYS A 44 1.46 -9.65 -9.94
CA CYS A 44 1.81 -10.01 -8.59
C CYS A 44 2.39 -11.42 -8.53
N SER A 45 3.37 -11.61 -7.65
CA SER A 45 4.01 -12.91 -7.41
C SER A 45 2.95 -13.99 -7.13
N PRO A 46 3.16 -15.23 -7.64
CA PRO A 46 2.29 -16.37 -7.31
C PRO A 46 2.15 -16.60 -5.80
N ALA A 47 3.16 -16.19 -5.01
CA ALA A 47 3.19 -16.33 -3.56
C ALA A 47 2.18 -15.45 -2.81
N TYR A 48 1.49 -14.51 -3.46
CA TYR A 48 0.50 -13.66 -2.79
C TYR A 48 -0.92 -14.07 -3.17
N VAL A 49 -1.89 -13.73 -2.32
CA VAL A 49 -3.32 -13.99 -2.59
C VAL A 49 -3.97 -12.70 -3.02
N ILE A 50 -4.61 -12.71 -4.20
CA ILE A 50 -5.43 -11.60 -4.70
C ILE A 50 -6.87 -11.85 -4.27
N LEU A 51 -7.48 -10.84 -3.66
CA LEU A 51 -8.89 -10.83 -3.28
C LEU A 51 -9.60 -9.76 -4.10
N ARG A 52 -10.71 -10.13 -4.72
CA ARG A 52 -11.58 -9.19 -5.44
C ARG A 52 -12.85 -8.97 -4.65
N LEU A 53 -13.19 -7.70 -4.46
CA LEU A 53 -14.39 -7.34 -3.73
C LEU A 53 -15.63 -7.78 -4.52
N LYS A 54 -16.57 -8.45 -3.86
CA LYS A 54 -17.86 -8.77 -4.47
C LYS A 54 -18.67 -7.49 -4.68
N SER A 55 -19.53 -7.50 -5.71
CA SER A 55 -20.50 -6.43 -5.96
C SER A 55 -21.27 -6.05 -4.69
N GLN A 56 -21.62 -4.77 -4.53
CA GLN A 56 -22.34 -4.17 -3.38
C GLN A 56 -21.51 -3.84 -2.13
N ASN A 57 -20.21 -3.56 -2.28
CA ASN A 57 -19.36 -3.08 -1.20
C ASN A 57 -18.48 -1.91 -1.65
N VAL A 58 -18.03 -1.10 -0.70
CA VAL A 58 -17.16 0.06 -0.97
C VAL A 58 -15.70 -0.33 -0.73
N ALA A 59 -14.88 -0.36 -1.77
CA ALA A 59 -13.50 -0.83 -1.66
C ALA A 59 -12.66 0.01 -0.68
N HIS A 60 -12.80 1.35 -0.72
CA HIS A 60 -12.09 2.22 0.22
C HIS A 60 -12.43 1.96 1.69
N TYR A 61 -13.65 1.52 2.01
CA TYR A 61 -13.98 1.08 3.37
C TYR A 61 -13.06 -0.06 3.83
N PHE A 62 -12.89 -1.08 2.99
CA PHE A 62 -12.03 -2.23 3.28
C PHE A 62 -10.54 -1.86 3.25
N LYS A 63 -10.12 -0.90 2.41
CA LYS A 63 -8.77 -0.32 2.43
C LYS A 63 -8.42 0.21 3.83
N TYR A 64 -9.34 0.91 4.49
CA TYR A 64 -9.11 1.41 5.84
C TYR A 64 -9.28 0.32 6.91
N LEU A 65 -10.34 -0.49 6.82
CA LEU A 65 -10.61 -1.58 7.77
C LEU A 65 -9.42 -2.53 7.91
N PHE A 66 -8.84 -2.95 6.78
CA PHE A 66 -7.73 -3.89 6.76
C PHE A 66 -6.40 -3.32 7.26
N LYS A 67 -6.34 -2.03 7.55
CA LYS A 67 -5.18 -1.36 8.17
C LYS A 67 -5.36 -1.10 9.66
N THR A 68 -6.52 -1.43 10.23
CA THR A 68 -6.77 -1.25 11.67
C THR A 68 -6.01 -2.25 12.52
N ASP A 69 -5.51 -1.82 13.69
CA ASP A 69 -4.85 -2.70 14.66
C ASP A 69 -5.74 -3.87 15.08
N ARG A 70 -7.06 -3.63 15.19
CA ARG A 70 -8.04 -4.66 15.51
C ARG A 70 -8.08 -5.74 14.45
N PHE A 71 -8.13 -5.37 13.17
CA PHE A 71 -8.11 -6.33 12.07
C PHE A 71 -6.78 -7.09 12.05
N ILE A 72 -5.64 -6.39 12.14
CA ILE A 72 -4.32 -7.02 12.11
C ILE A 72 -4.15 -7.98 13.30
N SER A 73 -4.60 -7.59 14.48
CA SER A 73 -4.62 -8.47 15.65
C SER A 73 -5.46 -9.72 15.42
N GLN A 74 -6.66 -9.59 14.86
CA GLN A 74 -7.53 -10.73 14.55
C GLN A 74 -6.92 -11.64 13.49
N LEU A 75 -6.33 -11.06 12.45
CA LEU A 75 -5.62 -11.77 11.39
C LEU A 75 -4.49 -12.65 11.96
N ASN A 76 -3.82 -12.18 13.02
CA ASN A 76 -2.71 -12.87 13.66
C ASN A 76 -3.14 -13.94 14.68
N LYS A 77 -4.36 -13.91 15.21
CA LYS A 77 -4.81 -14.87 16.23
C LYS A 77 -4.80 -16.32 15.76
N ASN A 78 -5.02 -16.54 14.46
CA ASN A 78 -5.09 -17.88 13.85
C ASN A 78 -3.77 -18.28 13.16
N ILE A 79 -2.67 -17.54 13.40
CA ILE A 79 -1.34 -17.88 12.91
C ILE A 79 -0.63 -18.67 14.02
N GLU A 80 -0.84 -19.99 14.05
CA GLU A 80 -0.10 -20.85 14.97
C GLU A 80 1.37 -21.05 14.53
N GLY A 81 2.28 -20.90 15.49
CA GLY A 81 3.69 -21.26 15.40
C GLY A 81 4.64 -20.08 15.24
N LEU A 82 5.69 -20.07 16.07
CA LEU A 82 6.85 -19.20 15.97
C LEU A 82 7.40 -19.19 14.54
N ARG A 83 7.43 -18.03 13.86
CA ARG A 83 8.55 -17.48 13.05
C ARG A 83 8.09 -16.53 11.93
N ASP A 84 8.95 -15.53 11.70
CA ASP A 84 8.96 -14.62 10.58
C ASP A 84 8.55 -15.27 9.24
N GLY A 85 7.50 -14.75 8.61
CA GLY A 85 7.25 -14.98 7.18
C GLY A 85 6.25 -16.09 6.80
N LYS A 86 5.44 -16.63 7.72
CA LYS A 86 4.31 -17.48 7.31
C LYS A 86 3.28 -16.65 6.54
N MET A 87 2.97 -17.10 5.33
CA MET A 87 1.92 -16.54 4.49
C MET A 87 0.55 -16.73 5.15
N ILE A 88 -0.25 -15.68 5.20
CA ILE A 88 -1.67 -15.82 5.56
C ILE A 88 -2.39 -16.47 4.38
N SER A 89 -2.94 -17.65 4.61
CA SER A 89 -3.74 -18.34 3.59
C SER A 89 -5.11 -17.68 3.42
N TYR A 90 -5.71 -17.84 2.24
CA TYR A 90 -7.10 -17.44 2.02
C TYR A 90 -8.06 -18.07 3.04
N LYS A 91 -7.83 -19.34 3.40
CA LYS A 91 -8.66 -20.06 4.37
C LYS A 91 -8.69 -19.33 5.72
N GLN A 92 -7.53 -19.00 6.27
CA GLN A 92 -7.42 -18.25 7.53
C GLN A 92 -8.09 -16.89 7.45
N PHE A 93 -7.91 -16.17 6.34
CA PHE A 93 -8.59 -14.90 6.11
C PHE A 93 -10.12 -15.07 6.06
N SER A 94 -10.62 -16.09 5.35
CA SER A 94 -12.05 -16.34 5.15
C SER A 94 -12.82 -16.72 6.43
N GLU A 95 -12.10 -17.17 7.46
CA GLU A 95 -12.66 -17.50 8.77
C GLU A 95 -12.82 -16.27 9.68
N LEU A 96 -12.25 -15.12 9.29
CA LEU A 96 -12.36 -13.89 10.06
C LEU A 96 -13.77 -13.29 9.93
N ARG A 97 -14.35 -12.91 11.07
CA ARG A 97 -15.57 -12.10 11.09
C ARG A 97 -15.20 -10.64 10.91
N LEU A 98 -15.49 -10.11 9.73
CA LEU A 98 -15.32 -8.70 9.43
C LEU A 98 -16.54 -7.89 9.89
N PRO A 99 -16.37 -6.70 10.49
CA PRO A 99 -17.47 -5.78 10.67
C PRO A 99 -17.89 -5.28 9.29
N VAL A 100 -19.05 -5.71 8.81
CA VAL A 100 -19.61 -5.25 7.53
C VAL A 100 -20.84 -4.42 7.87
N SER A 101 -20.73 -3.10 7.67
CA SER A 101 -21.85 -2.16 7.82
C SER A 101 -22.68 -2.08 6.53
N SER A 102 -23.80 -1.36 6.58
CA SER A 102 -24.60 -1.08 5.39
C SER A 102 -23.78 -0.34 4.33
N PHE A 103 -24.13 -0.50 3.05
CA PHE A 103 -23.43 0.17 1.95
C PHE A 103 -23.33 1.69 2.16
N ALA A 104 -24.42 2.33 2.62
CA ALA A 104 -24.44 3.76 2.89
C ALA A 104 -23.44 4.16 4.00
N GLU A 105 -23.30 3.34 5.03
CA GLU A 105 -22.34 3.60 6.11
C GLU A 105 -20.91 3.35 5.65
N GLN A 106 -20.66 2.28 4.88
CA GLN A 106 -19.35 2.04 4.26
C GLN A 106 -18.91 3.24 3.40
N GLN A 107 -19.83 3.80 2.60
CA GLN A 107 -19.56 4.96 1.74
C GLN A 107 -19.20 6.20 2.57
N LYS A 108 -19.99 6.52 3.61
CA LYS A 108 -19.71 7.67 4.49
C LYS A 108 -18.34 7.58 5.15
N ILE A 109 -17.97 6.41 5.66
CA ILE A 109 -16.67 6.19 6.29
C ILE A 109 -15.55 6.33 5.25
N ALA A 110 -15.73 5.70 4.08
CA ALA A 110 -14.76 5.78 2.99
C ALA A 110 -14.53 7.22 2.52
N ASP A 111 -15.59 8.00 2.32
CA ASP A 111 -15.51 9.39 1.86
C ASP A 111 -14.78 10.26 2.88
N CYS A 112 -15.13 10.12 4.16
CA CYS A 112 -14.50 10.85 5.25
C CYS A 112 -12.99 10.60 5.30
N LEU A 113 -12.57 9.32 5.34
CA LEU A 113 -11.16 8.96 5.44
C LEU A 113 -10.38 9.27 4.15
N SER A 114 -11.01 9.13 2.98
CA SER A 114 -10.38 9.51 1.71
C SER A 114 -10.14 11.01 1.63
N SER A 115 -11.07 11.84 2.11
CA SER A 115 -10.88 13.30 2.15
C SER A 115 -9.69 13.72 3.03
N LEU A 116 -9.40 12.97 4.09
CA LEU A 116 -8.24 13.20 4.95
C LEU A 116 -6.95 12.78 4.27
N ASP A 117 -6.93 11.63 3.57
CA ASP A 117 -5.78 11.19 2.77
C ASP A 117 -5.44 12.23 1.67
N ASP A 118 -6.45 12.78 1.00
CA ASP A 118 -6.29 13.81 -0.03
C ASP A 118 -5.70 15.10 0.57
N LEU A 119 -6.20 15.51 1.74
CA LEU A 119 -5.67 16.67 2.46
C LEU A 119 -4.21 16.46 2.87
N ILE A 120 -3.86 15.29 3.43
CA ILE A 120 -2.49 14.94 3.81
C ILE A 120 -1.58 14.98 2.59
N THR A 121 -2.02 14.39 1.47
CA THR A 121 -1.26 14.35 0.21
C THR A 121 -0.99 15.76 -0.31
N SER A 122 -2.01 16.61 -0.33
CA SER A 122 -1.91 18.02 -0.76
C SER A 122 -0.93 18.80 0.12
N GLN A 123 -0.98 18.62 1.45
CA GLN A 123 -0.06 19.31 2.36
C GLN A 123 1.38 18.81 2.21
N ALA A 124 1.60 17.50 2.03
CA ALA A 124 2.92 16.94 1.78
C ALA A 124 3.55 17.52 0.51
N GLN A 125 2.77 17.63 -0.58
CA GLN A 125 3.22 18.26 -1.82
C GLN A 125 3.58 19.73 -1.61
N LYS A 126 2.76 20.48 -0.86
CA LYS A 126 3.04 21.88 -0.52
C LYS A 126 4.34 22.03 0.26
N VAL A 127 4.58 21.17 1.25
CA VAL A 127 5.82 21.17 2.02
C VAL A 127 7.04 20.93 1.12
N GLU A 128 6.98 19.95 0.22
CA GLU A 128 8.07 19.67 -0.71
C GLU A 128 8.34 20.82 -1.70
N LEU A 129 7.27 21.47 -2.20
CA LEU A 129 7.40 22.67 -3.03
C LEU A 129 8.09 23.81 -2.28
N LEU A 130 7.70 24.06 -1.03
CA LEU A 130 8.30 25.10 -0.19
C LEU A 130 9.77 24.80 0.13
N LYS A 131 10.13 23.54 0.40
CA LYS A 131 11.54 23.13 0.58
C LYS A 131 12.37 23.40 -0.68
N ARG A 132 11.85 23.03 -1.86
CA ARG A 132 12.51 23.27 -3.14
C ARG A 132 12.67 24.76 -3.42
N HIS A 133 11.62 25.54 -3.16
CA HIS A 133 11.65 26.99 -3.33
C HIS A 133 12.68 27.65 -2.40
N LYS A 134 12.69 27.28 -1.11
CA LYS A 134 13.70 27.74 -0.14
C LYS A 134 15.12 27.41 -0.61
N LYS A 135 15.37 26.18 -1.09
CA LYS A 135 16.68 25.79 -1.62
C LYS A 135 17.10 26.65 -2.81
N GLY A 136 16.20 26.91 -3.74
CA GLY A 136 16.46 27.78 -4.90
C GLY A 136 16.77 29.22 -4.50
N LEU A 137 16.04 29.77 -3.51
CA LEU A 137 16.32 31.12 -3.00
C LEU A 137 17.68 31.20 -2.31
N ILE A 138 18.04 30.22 -1.48
CA ILE A 138 19.35 30.18 -0.81
C ILE A 138 20.48 30.10 -1.84
N GLN A 139 20.35 29.28 -2.89
CA GLN A 139 21.35 29.19 -3.97
C GLN A 139 21.53 30.52 -4.72
N ARG A 140 20.47 31.33 -4.86
CA ARG A 140 20.57 32.67 -5.47
C ARG A 140 21.18 33.71 -4.54
N LEU A 141 20.95 33.59 -3.24
CA LEU A 141 21.48 34.52 -2.23
C LEU A 141 22.95 34.25 -1.88
N PHE A 142 23.38 32.99 -1.94
CA PHE A 142 24.76 32.56 -1.70
C PHE A 142 25.24 31.73 -2.90
N PRO A 143 25.62 32.38 -4.01
CA PRO A 143 26.24 31.68 -5.12
C PRO A 143 27.51 31.02 -4.60
N VAL A 144 27.72 29.74 -4.92
CA VAL A 144 29.01 29.09 -4.65
C VAL A 144 30.03 29.82 -5.51
N LEU A 145 30.92 30.57 -4.89
CA LEU A 145 32.09 31.14 -5.55
C LEU A 145 33.02 29.96 -5.85
N ASP A 146 33.19 29.65 -7.13
CA ASP A 146 34.18 28.68 -7.54
C ASP A 146 35.56 29.34 -7.31
N GLU A 147 36.30 28.89 -6.30
CA GLU A 147 37.70 29.23 -6.10
C GLU A 147 38.54 28.53 -7.18
N SER A 148 38.31 28.89 -8.43
CA SER A 148 39.14 28.53 -9.56
C SER A 148 39.57 29.82 -10.24
N GLN A 149 40.67 30.41 -9.73
CA GLN A 149 41.79 31.00 -10.49
C GLN A 149 42.88 31.42 -9.48
N GLY A 150 43.90 30.58 -9.35
CA GLY A 150 45.21 30.88 -8.78
C GLY A 150 46.26 30.31 -9.72
#